data_AF-A0A1Q4XJA3-F1
#
_entry.id   AF-A0A1Q4XJA3-F1
#
_cell.length_a   1.000
_cell.length_b   1.000
_cell.length_c   1.000
_cell.angle_alpha   90.00
_cell.angle_beta   90.00
_cell.angle_gamma   90.00
#
_symmetry.space_group_name_H-M   'P 1'
#
loop_
_entity.id
_entity.type
_entity.pdbx_description
1 polymer ?
#
loop_
_entity_poly.entity_id
_entity_poly.type
_entity_poly.pdbx_seq_one_letter_code
_entity_poly.pdbx_strand_id
1 'polypeptide(L)'
;MTTTGVLEPTGPNRALGRTSWLDRVLATPSDAVVERHLPVRALDGYDRRPNPLDAKTPAEFLLTMRRYLVWAGDWSYLELEHLCGGAVKRSTFQQVLEGTELPGYVFLMAFVTACAGEDAGERQRWMTAWRRLR
;
A
#
# COMPACT_ATOMS: atom_id res chain seq x y z
N MET A 1 -23.01 57.69 49.93
CA MET A 1 -21.67 57.17 50.28
C MET A 1 -21.79 55.66 50.47
N THR A 2 -20.77 54.93 50.02
CA THR A 2 -20.48 53.48 50.18
C THR A 2 -21.32 52.44 49.42
N THR A 3 -20.74 52.07 48.28
CA THR A 3 -20.83 50.85 47.46
C THR A 3 -20.71 49.54 48.26
N THR A 4 -21.58 48.56 47.94
CA THR A 4 -21.47 47.16 48.37
C THR A 4 -20.89 46.33 47.24
N GLY A 5 -19.79 45.61 47.51
CA GLY A 5 -19.00 44.84 46.56
C GLY A 5 -19.72 43.61 46.00
N VAL A 6 -19.65 43.46 44.67
CA VAL A 6 -20.01 42.27 43.91
C VAL A 6 -18.73 41.45 43.72
N LEU A 7 -18.83 40.14 43.99
CA LEU A 7 -17.77 39.14 43.85
C LEU A 7 -17.05 39.23 42.49
N GLU A 8 -15.73 39.25 42.53
CA GLU A 8 -14.86 38.97 41.39
C GLU A 8 -15.06 37.53 40.89
N PRO A 9 -15.27 37.30 39.59
CA PRO A 9 -15.14 35.97 39.00
C PRO A 9 -13.66 35.59 38.91
N THR A 10 -13.33 34.53 39.65
CA THR A 10 -12.13 33.71 39.60
C THR A 10 -11.63 33.42 38.17
N GLY A 11 -10.37 33.79 37.92
CA GLY A 11 -9.43 32.99 37.13
C GLY A 11 -9.42 33.22 35.61
N PRO A 12 -8.23 33.30 34.98
CA PRO A 12 -8.12 33.43 33.53
C PRO A 12 -8.48 32.09 32.90
N ASN A 13 -9.63 32.00 32.23
CA ASN A 13 -9.93 30.85 31.40
C ASN A 13 -9.04 30.91 30.16
N ARG A 14 -7.88 30.28 30.30
CA ARG A 14 -6.83 30.07 29.30
C ARG A 14 -7.49 29.73 27.97
N ALA A 15 -7.31 30.62 27.01
CA ALA A 15 -7.67 30.40 25.62
C ALA A 15 -7.28 28.97 25.21
N LEU A 16 -8.30 28.16 24.91
CA LEU A 16 -8.10 26.89 24.22
C LEU A 16 -7.50 27.25 22.87
N GLY A 17 -6.18 27.17 22.80
CA GLY A 17 -5.39 27.32 21.58
C GLY A 17 -6.00 26.39 20.53
N ARG A 18 -6.64 27.01 19.55
CA ARG A 18 -7.37 26.38 18.46
C ARG A 18 -6.41 25.88 17.38
N THR A 19 -5.35 25.19 17.79
CA THR A 19 -4.21 24.81 16.94
C THR A 19 -3.53 23.57 17.54
N SER A 20 -3.91 22.38 17.06
CA SER A 20 -3.09 21.17 17.24
C SER A 20 -3.66 19.97 16.48
N TRP A 21 -4.98 19.74 16.51
CA TRP A 21 -5.53 18.54 15.86
C TRP A 21 -5.68 18.71 14.35
N LEU A 22 -6.16 19.86 13.88
CA LEU A 22 -6.24 20.18 12.45
C LEU A 22 -4.85 20.34 11.84
N ASP A 23 -3.93 21.03 12.53
CA ASP A 23 -2.52 21.08 12.10
C ASP A 23 -1.88 19.69 12.07
N ARG A 24 -2.18 18.80 13.01
CA ARG A 24 -1.68 17.42 12.99
C ARG A 24 -2.31 16.60 11.87
N VAL A 25 -3.59 16.77 11.55
CA VAL A 25 -4.26 16.10 10.42
C VAL A 25 -3.71 16.62 9.09
N LEU A 26 -3.50 17.93 8.95
CA LEU A 26 -2.93 18.60 7.77
C LEU A 26 -1.41 18.39 7.64
N ALA A 27 -0.70 18.14 8.75
CA ALA A 27 0.74 17.81 8.77
C ALA A 27 1.02 16.31 8.70
N THR A 28 0.00 15.44 8.84
CA THR A 28 0.11 14.10 8.26
C THR A 28 0.27 14.32 6.76
N PRO A 29 1.31 13.82 6.11
CA PRO A 29 1.29 13.70 4.66
C PRO A 29 0.23 12.64 4.32
N SER A 30 -1.04 13.04 4.35
CA SER A 30 -2.19 12.30 3.84
C SER A 30 -2.27 12.38 2.31
N ASP A 31 -1.14 12.73 1.71
CA ASP A 31 -0.89 12.86 0.28
C ASP A 31 0.61 12.63 0.05
N ALA A 32 1.20 11.67 0.77
CA ALA A 32 2.40 11.04 0.23
C ALA A 32 1.94 10.40 -1.07
N VAL A 33 2.10 11.13 -2.18
CA VAL A 33 1.82 10.64 -3.52
C VAL A 33 2.50 9.27 -3.58
N VAL A 34 1.70 8.20 -3.66
CA VAL A 34 2.22 6.84 -3.77
C VAL A 34 2.76 6.71 -5.19
N GLU A 35 3.91 7.32 -5.39
CA GLU A 35 4.55 7.47 -6.67
C GLU A 35 5.53 6.31 -6.83
N ARG A 36 5.39 5.59 -7.94
CA ARG A 36 6.39 4.63 -8.36
C ARG A 36 7.64 5.39 -8.79
N HIS A 37 8.57 5.61 -7.87
CA HIS A 37 9.71 6.49 -8.10
C HIS A 37 10.66 5.98 -9.21
N LEU A 38 10.75 4.67 -9.46
CA LEU A 38 11.56 4.09 -10.54
C LEU A 38 10.87 2.88 -11.22
N PRO A 39 11.10 2.64 -12.52
CA PRO A 39 10.71 1.40 -13.16
C PRO A 39 11.46 0.23 -12.51
N VAL A 40 10.78 -0.88 -12.26
CA VAL A 40 11.33 -2.03 -11.50
C VAL A 40 12.63 -2.59 -12.09
N ARG A 41 12.82 -2.52 -13.41
CA ARG A 41 14.07 -2.91 -14.09
C ARG A 41 15.29 -2.03 -13.76
N ALA A 42 15.07 -0.85 -13.21
CA ALA A 42 16.12 0.07 -12.77
C ALA A 42 16.44 -0.05 -11.27
N LEU A 43 15.77 -0.95 -10.55
CA LEU A 43 16.09 -1.22 -9.15
C LEU A 43 17.40 -1.99 -9.03
N ASP A 44 18.23 -1.59 -8.07
CA ASP A 44 19.45 -2.33 -7.73
C ASP A 44 19.09 -3.77 -7.31
N GLY A 45 19.84 -4.74 -7.85
CA GLY A 45 19.56 -6.16 -7.60
C GLY A 45 18.34 -6.70 -8.34
N TYR A 46 17.94 -6.10 -9.47
CA TYR A 46 16.89 -6.61 -10.36
C TYR A 46 17.03 -8.11 -10.70
N ASP A 47 18.25 -8.60 -10.88
CA ASP A 47 18.50 -10.02 -11.18
C ASP A 47 18.21 -10.97 -10.01
N ARG A 48 18.05 -10.44 -8.79
CA ARG A 48 17.70 -11.21 -7.58
C ARG A 48 16.19 -11.23 -7.30
N ARG A 49 15.38 -10.61 -8.16
CA ARG A 49 13.92 -10.57 -7.96
C ARG A 49 13.33 -11.98 -7.93
N PRO A 50 12.33 -12.25 -7.10
CA PRO A 50 11.63 -13.52 -7.10
C PRO A 50 11.02 -13.84 -8.46
N ASN A 51 11.30 -15.04 -8.98
CA ASN A 51 10.87 -15.46 -10.31
C ASN A 51 9.63 -16.37 -10.23
N PRO A 52 8.47 -15.97 -10.79
CA PRO A 52 7.24 -16.76 -10.70
C PRO A 52 7.32 -18.09 -11.47
N LEU A 53 8.24 -18.24 -12.41
CA LEU A 53 8.40 -19.48 -13.20
C LEU A 53 8.98 -20.64 -12.37
N ASP A 54 9.54 -20.35 -11.20
CA ASP A 54 10.10 -21.35 -10.31
C ASP A 54 9.01 -22.10 -9.52
N ALA A 55 7.84 -21.46 -9.32
CA ALA A 55 6.71 -22.07 -8.63
C ALA A 55 6.13 -23.27 -9.39
N LYS A 56 5.88 -24.37 -8.67
CA LYS A 56 5.27 -25.61 -9.17
C LYS A 56 3.86 -25.85 -8.63
N THR A 57 3.45 -25.10 -7.61
CA THR A 57 2.12 -25.18 -7.03
C THR A 57 1.50 -23.78 -6.83
N PRO A 58 0.17 -23.66 -6.72
CA PRO A 58 -0.48 -22.40 -6.37
C PRO A 58 0.04 -21.76 -5.07
N ALA A 59 0.32 -22.57 -4.04
CA ALA A 59 0.85 -22.08 -2.77
C ALA A 59 2.27 -21.49 -2.92
N GLU A 60 3.14 -22.13 -3.70
CA GLU A 60 4.47 -21.60 -4.04
C GLU A 60 4.39 -20.33 -4.89
N PHE A 61 3.40 -20.25 -5.78
CA PHE A 61 3.16 -19.06 -6.58
C PHE A 61 2.77 -17.86 -5.70
N LEU A 62 1.85 -18.04 -4.76
CA LEU A 62 1.50 -17.00 -3.78
C LEU A 62 2.67 -16.65 -2.86
N LEU A 63 3.48 -17.63 -2.43
CA LEU A 63 4.71 -17.34 -1.69
C LEU A 63 5.66 -16.47 -2.51
N THR A 64 5.77 -16.74 -3.81
CA THR A 64 6.58 -15.93 -4.73
C THR A 64 6.00 -14.52 -4.89
N MET A 65 4.68 -14.36 -4.96
CA MET A 65 4.03 -13.04 -4.95
C MET A 65 4.37 -12.25 -3.69
N ARG A 66 4.25 -12.87 -2.50
CA ARG A 66 4.61 -12.21 -1.23
C ARG A 66 6.07 -11.80 -1.19
N ARG A 67 6.99 -12.66 -1.64
CA ARG A 67 8.42 -12.31 -1.73
C ARG A 67 8.67 -11.17 -2.72
N TYR A 68 7.97 -11.18 -3.85
CA TYR A 68 8.10 -10.14 -4.88
C TYR A 68 7.59 -8.79 -4.37
N LEU A 69 6.50 -8.79 -3.60
CA LEU A 69 5.96 -7.59 -2.94
C LEU A 69 7.02 -6.93 -2.03
N VAL A 70 7.63 -7.73 -1.16
CA VAL A 70 8.70 -7.27 -0.26
C VAL A 70 9.90 -6.74 -1.06
N TRP A 71 10.34 -7.49 -2.06
CA TRP A 71 11.46 -7.09 -2.92
C TRP A 71 11.19 -5.79 -3.70
N ALA A 72 9.96 -5.59 -4.19
CA ALA A 72 9.57 -4.45 -5.01
C ALA A 72 9.41 -3.14 -4.22
N GLY A 73 9.53 -3.17 -2.89
CA GLY A 73 9.39 -1.99 -2.03
C GLY A 73 8.64 -2.20 -0.73
N ASP A 74 8.28 -3.44 -0.37
CA ASP A 74 7.53 -3.78 0.85
C ASP A 74 6.19 -3.01 0.98
N TRP A 75 5.49 -2.90 -0.14
CA TRP A 75 4.23 -2.16 -0.22
C TRP A 75 3.15 -2.75 0.68
N SER A 76 2.45 -1.88 1.39
CA SER A 76 1.22 -2.23 2.10
C SER A 76 0.08 -2.53 1.12
N TYR A 77 -0.93 -3.26 1.58
CA TYR A 77 -2.11 -3.55 0.75
C TYR A 77 -2.93 -2.31 0.37
N LEU A 78 -2.82 -1.22 1.13
CA LEU A 78 -3.45 0.05 0.78
C LEU A 78 -2.70 0.74 -0.37
N GLU A 79 -1.37 0.71 -0.35
CA GLU A 79 -0.54 1.22 -1.44
C GLU A 79 -0.74 0.40 -2.72
N LEU A 80 -0.87 -0.93 -2.63
CA LEU A 80 -1.20 -1.75 -3.80
C LEU A 80 -2.56 -1.38 -4.41
N GLU A 81 -3.58 -1.12 -3.59
CA GLU A 81 -4.89 -0.64 -4.08
C GLU A 81 -4.71 0.67 -4.86
N HIS A 82 -3.93 1.62 -4.32
CA HIS A 82 -3.67 2.88 -4.99
C HIS A 82 -2.88 2.68 -6.30
N LEU A 83 -1.78 1.93 -6.26
CA LEU A 83 -0.87 1.69 -7.39
C LEU A 83 -1.52 0.90 -8.53
N CYS A 84 -2.54 0.08 -8.24
CA CYS A 84 -3.34 -0.59 -9.26
C CYS A 84 -4.54 0.23 -9.76
N GLY A 85 -4.67 1.51 -9.36
CA GLY A 85 -5.77 2.38 -9.74
C GLY A 85 -7.13 1.97 -9.15
N GLY A 86 -7.13 1.28 -8.02
CA GLY A 86 -8.34 0.82 -7.34
C GLY A 86 -9.02 -0.40 -7.97
N ALA A 87 -8.37 -1.06 -8.95
CA ALA A 87 -8.90 -2.26 -9.61
C ALA A 87 -9.11 -3.44 -8.65
N VAL A 88 -8.30 -3.52 -7.60
CA VAL A 88 -8.40 -4.51 -6.52
C VAL A 88 -8.34 -3.79 -5.18
N LYS A 89 -9.26 -4.14 -4.27
CA LYS A 89 -9.33 -3.55 -2.93
C LYS A 89 -8.26 -4.12 -2.02
N ARG A 90 -7.81 -3.31 -1.05
CA ARG A 90 -6.91 -3.70 0.06
C ARG A 90 -7.34 -5.02 0.69
N SER A 91 -8.62 -5.18 0.99
CA SER A 91 -9.15 -6.40 1.64
C SER A 91 -9.01 -7.63 0.76
N THR A 92 -9.16 -7.48 -0.57
CA THR A 92 -8.94 -8.54 -1.53
C THR A 92 -7.46 -8.89 -1.66
N PHE A 93 -6.56 -7.91 -1.66
CA PHE A 93 -5.11 -8.17 -1.60
C PHE A 93 -4.75 -9.00 -0.38
N GLN A 94 -5.25 -8.61 0.80
CA GLN A 94 -5.05 -9.35 2.03
C GLN A 94 -5.57 -10.79 1.91
N GLN A 95 -6.84 -10.97 1.56
CA GLN A 95 -7.47 -12.28 1.46
C GLN A 95 -6.72 -13.23 0.50
N VAL A 96 -6.35 -12.75 -0.69
CA VAL A 96 -5.71 -13.58 -1.70
C VAL A 96 -4.25 -13.86 -1.34
N LEU A 97 -3.49 -12.84 -0.92
CA LEU A 97 -2.07 -13.02 -0.59
C LEU A 97 -1.85 -13.79 0.71
N GLU A 98 -2.82 -13.85 1.63
CA GLU A 98 -2.74 -14.71 2.82
C GLU A 98 -3.31 -16.12 2.58
N GLY A 99 -3.99 -16.33 1.46
CA GLY A 99 -4.55 -17.61 1.06
C GLY A 99 -3.54 -18.60 0.47
N THR A 100 -4.08 -19.68 -0.10
CA THR A 100 -3.31 -20.76 -0.74
C THR A 100 -3.80 -21.10 -2.16
N GLU A 101 -4.91 -20.49 -2.60
CA GLU A 101 -5.52 -20.75 -3.90
C GLU A 101 -4.89 -19.89 -5.01
N LEU A 102 -4.89 -20.42 -6.24
CA LEU A 102 -4.37 -19.68 -7.38
C LEU A 102 -5.24 -18.42 -7.62
N PRO A 103 -4.65 -17.22 -7.70
CA PRO A 103 -5.43 -16.00 -7.90
C PRO A 103 -6.08 -15.99 -9.28
N GLY A 104 -7.21 -15.28 -9.41
CA GLY A 104 -7.79 -14.97 -10.71
C GLY A 104 -6.89 -14.07 -11.56
N TYR A 105 -7.08 -14.11 -12.89
CA TYR A 105 -6.28 -13.33 -13.84
C TYR A 105 -6.29 -11.82 -13.58
N VAL A 106 -7.46 -11.26 -13.24
CA VAL A 106 -7.62 -9.82 -12.95
C VAL A 106 -6.79 -9.42 -11.73
N PHE A 107 -6.84 -10.23 -10.67
CA PHE A 107 -6.02 -10.00 -9.47
C PHE A 107 -4.53 -10.05 -9.80
N LEU A 108 -4.10 -11.06 -10.56
CA LEU A 108 -2.71 -11.19 -10.96
C LEU A 108 -2.23 -9.95 -11.73
N MET A 109 -2.99 -9.48 -12.72
CA MET A 109 -2.60 -8.30 -13.49
C MET A 109 -2.58 -7.04 -12.62
N ALA A 110 -3.55 -6.85 -11.72
CA ALA A 110 -3.54 -5.73 -10.79
C ALA A 110 -2.31 -5.76 -9.87
N PHE A 111 -1.95 -6.92 -9.33
CA PHE A 111 -0.75 -7.10 -8.51
C PHE A 111 0.54 -6.77 -9.27
N VAL A 112 0.71 -7.31 -10.48
CA VAL A 112 1.90 -7.05 -11.30
C VAL A 112 1.95 -5.58 -11.72
N THR A 113 0.83 -4.96 -12.06
CA THR A 113 0.78 -3.52 -12.34
C THR A 113 1.15 -2.70 -11.11
N ALA A 114 0.67 -3.05 -9.93
CA ALA A 114 1.03 -2.33 -8.71
C ALA A 114 2.55 -2.41 -8.42
N CYS A 115 3.13 -3.61 -8.49
CA CYS A 115 4.54 -3.80 -8.15
C CYS A 115 5.48 -3.39 -9.30
N ALA A 116 5.23 -3.90 -10.51
CA ALA A 116 6.10 -3.75 -11.69
C ALA A 116 5.66 -2.67 -12.67
N GLY A 117 4.45 -2.11 -12.52
CA GLY A 117 3.90 -1.08 -13.40
C GLY A 117 3.76 -1.59 -14.82
N GLU A 118 4.15 -0.75 -15.78
CA GLU A 118 3.95 -1.05 -17.18
C GLU A 118 4.98 -2.00 -17.81
N ASP A 119 5.85 -2.64 -17.03
CA ASP A 119 6.85 -3.57 -17.57
C ASP A 119 6.21 -4.81 -18.21
N ALA A 120 6.25 -4.86 -19.55
CA ALA A 120 5.68 -5.95 -20.34
C ALA A 120 6.39 -7.29 -20.10
N GLY A 121 7.69 -7.26 -19.80
CA GLY A 121 8.46 -8.47 -19.49
C GLY A 121 8.00 -9.11 -18.20
N GLU A 122 7.77 -8.32 -17.14
CA GLU A 122 7.22 -8.82 -15.89
C GLU A 122 5.81 -9.37 -16.09
N ARG A 123 4.91 -8.63 -16.75
CA ARG A 123 3.55 -9.13 -17.03
C ARG A 123 3.58 -10.47 -17.77
N GLN A 124 4.43 -10.60 -18.78
CA GLN A 124 4.52 -11.84 -19.54
C GLN A 124 5.07 -13.01 -18.70
N ARG A 125 6.10 -12.77 -17.87
CA ARG A 125 6.66 -13.79 -16.96
C ARG A 125 5.61 -14.30 -15.97
N TRP A 126 4.93 -13.39 -15.28
CA TRP A 126 3.89 -13.70 -14.32
C TRP A 126 2.70 -14.43 -14.97
N MET A 127 2.24 -13.95 -16.13
CA MET A 127 1.18 -14.61 -16.89
C MET A 127 1.58 -16.03 -17.33
N THR A 128 2.82 -16.22 -17.78
CA THR A 128 3.31 -17.53 -18.22
C THR A 128 3.34 -18.53 -17.07
N ALA A 129 3.85 -18.13 -15.90
CA ALA A 129 3.84 -18.96 -14.70
C ALA A 129 2.41 -19.32 -14.27
N TRP A 130 1.52 -18.34 -14.23
CA TRP A 130 0.13 -18.54 -13.85
C TRP A 130 -0.61 -19.53 -14.77
N ARG A 131 -0.42 -19.42 -16.09
CA ARG A 131 -1.04 -20.33 -17.07
C ARG A 131 -0.57 -21.79 -16.91
N ARG A 132 0.62 -22.03 -16.37
CA ARG A 132 1.13 -23.39 -16.13
C ARG A 132 0.48 -24.06 -14.92
N LEU A 133 -0.05 -23.29 -13.99
CA LEU A 133 -0.61 -23.76 -12.72
C LEU A 133 -2.15 -23.80 -12.71
N ARG A 134 -2.79 -23.25 -13.75
CA ARG A 134 -4.24 -23.28 -13.95
C ARG A 134 -4.67 -24.58 -14.61
#